data_AF-A0A925Y6P2-F1
#
_entry.id   AF-A0A925Y6P2-F1
#
_cell.length_a   1.000
_cell.length_b   1.000
_cell.length_c   1.000
_cell.angle_alpha   90.00
_cell.angle_beta   90.00
_cell.angle_gamma   90.00
#
_symmetry.space_group_name_H-M   'P 1'
#
loop_
_entity.id
_entity.type
_entity.pdbx_description
1 polymer ?
#
loop_
_entity_poly.entity_id
_entity_poly.type
_entity_poly.pdbx_seq_one_letter_code
_entity_poly.pdbx_strand_id
1 'polypeptide(L)' 'MTVLKTTARAVPDAGTRVAAGLFALVLGAFFVWGAGFAHAQALHDTAHDMRHAFGFPCH' A
#
# COMPACT_ATOMS: atom_id res chain seq x y z
N MET A 1 33.33 25.88 19.27
CA MET A 1 33.73 24.46 19.10
C MET A 1 32.47 23.66 18.82
N THR A 2 32.13 23.43 17.55
CA THR A 2 30.96 22.62 17.16
C THR A 2 31.44 21.21 16.91
N VAL A 3 31.01 20.25 17.74
CA VAL A 3 31.34 18.84 17.57
C VAL A 3 30.45 18.26 16.47
N LEU A 4 31.05 17.85 15.36
CA LEU A 4 30.35 17.11 14.30
C LEU A 4 29.99 15.72 14.84
N LYS A 5 28.69 15.44 14.97
CA LYS A 5 28.16 14.14 15.40
C LYS A 5 28.00 13.27 14.16
N THR A 6 28.94 12.34 13.94
CA THR A 6 28.81 11.32 12.88
C THR A 6 27.61 10.42 13.19
N THR A 7 26.55 10.53 12.41
CA THR A 7 25.43 9.59 12.43
C THR A 7 25.82 8.33 11.66
N ALA A 8 26.09 7.24 12.39
CA ALA A 8 26.26 5.95 11.76
C ALA A 8 24.92 5.49 11.15
N ARG A 9 24.92 5.16 9.86
CA ARG A 9 23.74 4.60 9.18
C ARG A 9 23.60 3.14 9.60
N ALA A 10 22.53 2.84 10.33
CA ALA A 10 22.23 1.45 10.67
C ALA A 10 21.95 0.65 9.40
N VAL A 11 22.68 -0.45 9.24
CA VAL A 11 22.41 -1.44 8.19
C VAL A 11 21.41 -2.43 8.76
N PRO A 12 20.22 -2.60 8.15
CA PRO A 12 19.25 -3.57 8.64
C PRO A 12 19.85 -4.98 8.58
N ASP A 13 19.57 -5.77 9.61
CA ASP A 13 19.99 -7.16 9.69
C ASP A 13 19.27 -8.02 8.65
N ALA A 14 19.70 -9.28 8.52
CA ALA A 14 19.13 -10.20 7.54
C ALA A 14 17.63 -10.44 7.76
N GLY A 15 17.17 -10.55 9.01
CA GLY A 15 15.77 -10.75 9.35
C GLY A 15 14.89 -9.58 8.91
N THR A 16 15.32 -8.35 9.21
CA THR A 16 14.62 -7.13 8.76
C THR A 16 14.49 -7.07 7.23
N ARG A 17 15.56 -7.44 6.50
CA ARG A 17 15.56 -7.45 5.02
C ARG A 17 14.62 -8.51 4.45
N VAL A 18 14.62 -9.71 5.03
CA VAL A 18 13.74 -10.80 4.61
C VAL A 18 12.28 -10.43 4.88
N ALA A 19 11.98 -9.89 6.07
CA ALA A 19 10.63 -9.44 6.41
C ALA A 19 10.13 -8.35 5.45
N ALA A 20 10.96 -7.35 5.15
CA ALA A 20 10.63 -6.30 4.18
C ALA A 20 10.41 -6.86 2.76
N GLY A 21 11.25 -7.82 2.33
CA GLY A 21 11.11 -8.48 1.04
C GLY A 21 9.82 -9.30 0.94
N LEU A 22 9.49 -10.08 1.96
CA LEU A 22 8.25 -10.85 2.02
C LEU A 22 7.02 -9.95 2.01
N PHE A 23 7.05 -8.86 2.79
CA PHE A 23 5.99 -7.86 2.77
C PHE A 23 5.80 -7.27 1.38
N ALA A 24 6.90 -6.87 0.72
CA ALA A 24 6.85 -6.33 -0.64
C ALA A 24 6.29 -7.34 -1.65
N LEU A 25 6.65 -8.63 -1.53
CA LEU A 25 6.12 -9.69 -2.39
C LEU A 25 4.62 -9.90 -2.18
N VAL A 26 4.17 -9.97 -0.93
CA VAL A 26 2.74 -10.12 -0.60
C VAL A 26 1.95 -8.90 -1.09
N LEU A 27 2.46 -7.70 -0.84
CA LEU A 27 1.83 -6.45 -1.28
C LEU A 27 1.77 -6.38 -2.82
N GLY A 28 2.86 -6.74 -3.49
CA GLY A 28 2.90 -6.79 -4.95
C GLY A 28 1.91 -7.81 -5.51
N ALA A 29 1.86 -9.01 -4.94
CA ALA A 29 0.91 -10.05 -5.33
C ALA A 29 -0.54 -9.59 -5.11
N PHE A 30 -0.83 -8.90 -4.01
CA PHE A 30 -2.14 -8.31 -3.75
C PHE A 30 -2.54 -7.33 -4.85
N PHE A 31 -1.65 -6.45 -5.30
CA PHE A 31 -1.97 -5.51 -6.38
C PHE A 31 -2.11 -6.19 -7.73
N VAL A 32 -1.22 -7.13 -8.08
CA VAL A 32 -1.33 -7.87 -9.34
C VAL A 32 -2.63 -8.66 -9.37
N TRP A 33 -2.99 -9.34 -8.27
CA TRP A 33 -4.22 -10.10 -8.24
C TRP A 33 -5.46 -9.20 -8.17
N GLY A 34 -5.45 -8.27 -7.23
CA GLY A 34 -6.56 -7.38 -6.94
C GLY A 34 -6.86 -6.40 -8.08
N ALA A 35 -5.85 -5.82 -8.73
CA ALA A 35 -6.05 -4.91 -9.87
C ALA A 35 -6.04 -5.65 -11.22
N GLY A 36 -5.19 -6.65 -11.39
CA GLY A 36 -5.05 -7.38 -12.66
C GLY A 36 -6.19 -8.36 -12.96
N PHE A 37 -6.81 -8.94 -11.93
CA PHE A 37 -8.01 -9.79 -12.05
C PHE A 37 -9.27 -9.14 -11.46
N ALA A 38 -9.23 -7.85 -11.11
CA ALA A 38 -10.48 -7.13 -10.88
C ALA A 38 -11.26 -7.12 -12.18
N HIS A 39 -12.34 -7.89 -12.23
CA HIS A 39 -13.31 -7.82 -13.32
C HIS A 39 -13.72 -6.37 -13.49
N ALA A 40 -13.33 -5.75 -14.61
CA ALA A 40 -13.52 -4.32 -14.84
C ALA A 40 -14.96 -3.87 -14.62
N GLN A 41 -15.94 -4.75 -14.89
CA GLN A 41 -17.36 -4.52 -14.60
C GLN A 41 -17.64 -4.37 -13.12
N ALA A 42 -17.22 -5.31 -12.26
CA ALA A 42 -17.39 -5.21 -10.82
C ALA A 42 -16.75 -3.93 -10.25
N LEU A 43 -15.54 -3.58 -10.73
CA LEU A 43 -14.87 -2.36 -10.29
C LEU A 43 -15.60 -1.09 -10.79
N HIS A 44 -16.14 -1.11 -12.00
CA HIS A 44 -16.93 -0.01 -12.58
C HIS A 44 -18.26 0.17 -11.85
N ASP A 45 -18.97 -0.93 -11.55
CA ASP A 45 -20.23 -0.93 -10.80
C ASP A 45 -20.01 -0.40 -9.38
N THR A 46 -18.96 -0.84 -8.68
CA THR A 46 -18.63 -0.31 -7.35
C THR A 46 -18.33 1.19 -7.38
N ALA A 47 -17.70 1.71 -8.44
CA ALA A 47 -17.44 3.13 -8.58
C ALA A 47 -18.73 3.94 -8.83
N HIS A 48 -19.68 3.38 -9.58
CA HIS A 48 -21.01 3.97 -9.75
C HIS A 48 -21.83 3.91 -8.46
N ASP A 49 -21.76 2.81 -7.71
CA ASP A 49 -22.44 2.65 -6.43
C ASP A 49 -21.89 3.59 -5.35
N MET A 50 -20.60 3.86 -5.37
CA MET A 50 -19.96 4.82 -4.48
C MET A 50 -20.58 6.21 -4.60
N ARG A 51 -20.91 6.69 -5.81
CA ARG A 51 -21.61 7.98 -5.97
C ARG A 51 -22.99 7.98 -5.29
N HIS A 52 -23.70 6.85 -5.30
CA HIS A 52 -24.98 6.71 -4.61
C HIS A 52 -24.79 6.63 -3.09
N ALA A 53 -23.73 5.98 -2.62
CA ALA A 53 -23.39 5.88 -1.20
C ALA A 53 -22.83 7.19 -0.61
N PHE A 54 -22.16 8.02 -1.42
CA PHE A 54 -21.61 9.32 -1.03
C PHE A 54 -22.62 10.46 -1.12
N GLY A 55 -23.86 10.18 -1.52
CA GLY A 55 -24.98 11.11 -1.34
C GLY A 55 -25.25 11.29 0.15
N PHE A 56 -24.52 12.23 0.78
CA PHE A 56 -24.79 12.66 2.15
C PHE A 56 -26.27 13.02 2.26
N PRO A 57 -26.99 12.57 3.31
CA PRO A 57 -28.35 12.98 3.53
C PRO A 57 -28.37 14.50 3.74
N CYS A 58 -28.95 15.24 2.79
CA CYS A 58 -29.26 16.64 2.94
C CYS A 58 -30.60 16.76 3.66
N HIS A 59 -30.58 16.43 4.94
CA HIS A 59 -31.56 16.79 5.95
C HIS A 59 -30.81 16.95 7.27
#